data_AF-A0A2D5MUS1-F1
#
_entry.id   AF-A0A2D5MUS1-F1
#
_cell.length_a   1.000
_cell.length_b   1.000
_cell.length_c   1.000
_cell.angle_alpha   90.00
_cell.angle_beta   90.00
_cell.angle_gamma   90.00
#
_symmetry.space_group_name_H-M   'P 1'
#
loop_
_entity.id
_entity.type
_entity.pdbx_description
1 polymer ?
#
loop_
_entity_poly.entity_id
_entity_poly.type
_entity_poly.pdbx_seq_one_letter_code
_entity_poly.pdbx_strand_id
1 'polypeptide(L)'
;MSFLKYENSEKANNLTTETVTKVKGYENSDSTVRLEPVAKPCDTLSFNHNQNLEQKDVCRKLRDEQPLLFQDSSVIMKKVANENQYKQMKQFSSKATVESLIDVMEKNNLVLRCNFIRPGFNARNSCQMCTVGDLKSMLQNPENEFKIKSVKLNLNKGEMSPKHGTMFLSAVLDRGTGKHLLYSLDYHIHEDHDQKLYSIH
;
A
#
# COMPACT_ATOMS: atom_id res chain seq x y z
N MET A 1 19.37 44.86 -13.63
CA MET A 1 18.13 45.58 -13.27
C MET A 1 16.96 44.81 -13.88
N SER A 2 15.96 44.49 -13.06
CA SER A 2 14.64 43.91 -13.40
C SER A 2 14.01 44.64 -14.61
N PHE A 3 13.10 44.11 -15.43
CA PHE A 3 11.70 43.80 -15.09
C PHE A 3 11.09 42.89 -16.16
N LEU A 4 10.81 41.63 -15.83
CA LEU A 4 9.87 40.79 -16.59
C LEU A 4 8.45 41.21 -16.21
N LYS A 5 7.70 41.67 -17.21
CA LYS A 5 6.28 41.98 -17.11
C LYS A 5 5.49 40.71 -16.83
N TYR A 6 4.68 40.76 -15.78
CA TYR A 6 3.58 39.83 -15.53
C TYR A 6 2.49 40.07 -16.58
N GLU A 7 2.24 39.09 -17.44
CA GLU A 7 0.94 38.95 -18.10
C GLU A 7 0.18 37.81 -17.41
N ASN A 8 -0.91 38.20 -16.73
CA ASN A 8 -1.95 37.31 -16.26
C ASN A 8 -2.58 36.61 -17.47
N SER A 9 -2.25 35.33 -17.66
CA SER A 9 -3.13 34.42 -18.39
C SER A 9 -3.68 33.42 -17.39
N GLU A 10 -4.94 33.60 -17.03
CA GLU A 10 -5.78 32.63 -16.34
C GLU A 10 -5.73 31.30 -17.11
N LYS A 11 -4.90 30.37 -16.67
CA LYS A 11 -5.06 28.96 -16.99
C LYS A 11 -5.88 28.34 -15.87
N ALA A 12 -7.19 28.34 -16.07
CA ALA A 12 -8.08 27.43 -15.37
C ALA A 12 -7.52 26.02 -15.56
N ASN A 13 -7.01 25.44 -14.47
CA ASN A 13 -6.66 24.03 -14.42
C ASN A 13 -7.96 23.25 -14.61
N ASN A 14 -8.21 22.82 -15.85
CA ASN A 14 -9.16 21.76 -16.12
C ASN A 14 -8.59 20.47 -15.51
N LEU A 15 -8.82 20.31 -14.21
CA LEU A 15 -8.74 19.02 -13.54
C LEU A 15 -9.87 18.20 -14.14
N THR A 16 -9.56 17.41 -15.15
CA THR A 16 -10.46 16.38 -15.67
C THR A 16 -10.78 15.43 -14.52
N THR A 17 -11.94 15.65 -13.90
CA THR A 17 -12.61 14.66 -13.08
C THR A 17 -13.00 13.53 -14.01
N GLU A 18 -12.12 12.53 -14.15
CA GLU A 18 -12.53 11.23 -14.65
C GLU A 18 -13.76 10.83 -13.83
N THR A 19 -14.91 10.70 -14.50
CA THR A 19 -16.14 10.24 -13.89
C THR A 19 -15.90 8.85 -13.33
N VAL A 20 -15.56 8.77 -12.04
CA VAL A 20 -15.35 7.51 -11.33
C VAL A 20 -16.69 6.79 -11.31
N THR A 21 -16.78 5.72 -12.08
CA THR A 21 -17.97 4.87 -12.16
C THR A 21 -18.32 4.39 -10.76
N LYS A 22 -19.44 4.87 -10.20
CA LYS A 22 -19.86 4.53 -8.84
C LYS A 22 -20.16 3.05 -8.75
N VAL A 23 -19.31 2.29 -8.05
CA VAL A 23 -19.54 0.87 -7.79
C VAL A 23 -20.67 0.73 -6.77
N LYS A 24 -21.70 -0.06 -7.08
CA LYS A 24 -22.90 -0.20 -6.23
C LYS A 24 -22.50 -0.67 -4.82
N GLY A 25 -22.87 0.11 -3.81
CA GLY A 25 -22.56 -0.18 -2.39
C GLY A 25 -21.17 0.26 -1.94
N TYR A 26 -20.44 1.02 -2.77
CA TYR A 26 -19.18 1.65 -2.41
C TYR A 26 -19.25 3.17 -2.60
N GLU A 27 -18.51 3.88 -1.75
CA GLU A 27 -18.26 5.31 -1.81
C GLU A 27 -16.88 5.55 -2.43
N ASN A 28 -16.73 6.62 -3.19
CA ASN A 28 -15.42 7.04 -3.69
C ASN A 28 -14.60 7.56 -2.51
N SER A 29 -13.30 7.30 -2.53
CA SER A 29 -12.36 7.80 -1.53
C SER A 29 -11.20 8.49 -2.24
N ASP A 30 -10.79 9.63 -1.71
CA ASP A 30 -9.60 10.36 -2.17
C ASP A 30 -8.30 9.77 -1.58
N SER A 31 -8.42 8.78 -0.69
CA SER A 31 -7.28 8.06 -0.12
C SER A 31 -6.64 7.12 -1.14
N THR A 32 -5.39 6.77 -0.89
CA THR A 32 -4.64 5.82 -1.71
C THR A 32 -3.93 4.78 -0.86
N VAL A 33 -3.58 3.66 -1.46
CA VAL A 33 -2.68 2.67 -0.88
C VAL A 33 -1.40 2.60 -1.68
N ARG A 34 -0.28 2.33 -0.98
CA ARG A 34 1.04 2.22 -1.61
C ARG A 34 1.88 1.14 -0.94
N LEU A 35 2.54 0.33 -1.76
CA LEU A 35 3.64 -0.54 -1.33
C LEU A 35 4.97 0.18 -1.56
N GLU A 36 5.90 0.07 -0.62
CA GLU A 36 7.23 0.63 -0.76
C GLU A 36 8.29 -0.32 -0.20
N PRO A 37 9.33 -0.69 -0.96
CA PRO A 37 10.43 -1.47 -0.42
C PRO A 37 11.33 -0.57 0.42
N VAL A 38 11.62 -1.02 1.65
CA VAL A 38 12.47 -0.29 2.59
C VAL A 38 13.44 -1.24 3.28
N ALA A 39 14.58 -0.71 3.73
CA ALA A 39 15.48 -1.45 4.59
C ALA A 39 14.74 -1.91 5.85
N LYS A 40 15.00 -3.14 6.30
CA LYS A 40 14.45 -3.63 7.56
C LYS A 40 14.94 -2.72 8.70
N PRO A 41 14.03 -2.15 9.52
CA PRO A 41 14.44 -1.35 10.66
C PRO A 41 15.36 -2.15 11.59
N CYS A 42 16.45 -1.51 12.01
CA CYS A 42 17.41 -2.03 12.98
C CYS A 42 17.59 -1.02 14.11
N ASP A 43 18.12 -1.50 15.24
CA ASP A 43 18.49 -0.62 16.35
C ASP A 43 19.78 0.15 16.03
N THR A 44 20.09 1.15 16.85
CA THR A 44 21.26 2.01 16.68
C THR A 44 22.58 1.23 16.74
N LEU A 45 22.62 0.11 17.48
CA LEU A 45 23.83 -0.68 17.68
C LEU A 45 24.12 -1.62 16.50
N SER A 46 23.08 -2.16 15.88
CA SER A 46 23.17 -3.05 14.72
C SER A 46 23.21 -2.29 13.39
N PHE A 47 23.12 -0.96 13.44
CA PHE A 47 23.12 -0.12 12.25
C PHE A 47 24.49 -0.14 11.55
N ASN A 48 24.49 -0.63 10.31
CA ASN A 48 25.65 -0.57 9.43
C ASN A 48 25.38 0.39 8.25
N HIS A 49 26.15 1.46 8.17
CA HIS A 49 25.98 2.50 7.15
C HIS A 49 26.12 1.96 5.72
N ASN A 50 27.15 1.15 5.45
CA ASN A 50 27.43 0.63 4.11
C ASN A 50 26.33 -0.33 3.66
N GLN A 51 25.88 -1.23 4.54
CA GLN A 51 24.76 -2.12 4.25
C GLN A 51 23.48 -1.33 3.97
N ASN A 52 23.20 -0.27 4.75
CA ASN A 52 22.02 0.57 4.50
C ASN A 52 22.10 1.31 3.15
N LEU A 53 23.29 1.69 2.68
CA LEU A 53 23.45 2.26 1.34
C LEU A 53 23.15 1.22 0.25
N GLU A 54 23.69 0.00 0.38
CA GLU A 54 23.40 -1.11 -0.53
C GLU A 54 21.91 -1.43 -0.59
N GLN A 55 21.25 -1.48 0.58
CA GLN A 55 19.81 -1.69 0.70
C GLN A 55 19.01 -0.59 0.00
N LYS A 56 19.40 0.68 0.16
CA LYS A 56 18.75 1.81 -0.53
C LYS A 56 18.88 1.70 -2.04
N ASP A 57 20.04 1.29 -2.54
CA ASP A 57 20.27 1.08 -3.97
C ASP A 57 19.41 -0.07 -4.51
N VAL A 58 19.28 -1.17 -3.76
CA VAL A 58 18.37 -2.28 -4.13
C VAL A 58 16.92 -1.82 -4.12
N CYS A 59 16.47 -1.08 -3.10
CA CYS A 59 15.12 -0.51 -3.06
C CYS A 59 14.84 0.44 -4.24
N ARG A 60 15.83 1.22 -4.67
CA ARG A 60 15.72 2.07 -5.86
C ARG A 60 15.55 1.21 -7.12
N LYS A 61 16.45 0.24 -7.34
CA LYS A 61 16.37 -0.68 -8.50
C LYS A 61 15.03 -1.42 -8.56
N LEU A 62 14.54 -1.93 -7.43
CA LEU A 62 13.27 -2.63 -7.37
C LEU A 62 12.09 -1.72 -7.77
N ARG A 63 12.12 -0.45 -7.36
CA ARG A 63 11.12 0.56 -7.78
C ARG A 63 11.22 0.88 -9.26
N ASP A 64 12.42 0.98 -9.80
CA ASP A 64 12.65 1.29 -11.21
C ASP A 64 12.24 0.11 -12.11
N GLU A 65 12.45 -1.13 -11.66
CA GLU A 65 12.07 -2.36 -12.38
C GLU A 65 10.56 -2.63 -12.34
N GLN A 66 9.88 -2.25 -11.25
CA GLN A 66 8.46 -2.53 -11.02
C GLN A 66 7.68 -1.27 -10.58
N PRO A 67 7.70 -0.18 -11.37
CA PRO A 67 7.13 1.10 -10.96
C PRO A 67 5.63 1.00 -10.68
N LEU A 68 4.91 0.19 -11.46
CA LEU A 68 3.47 -0.03 -11.33
C LEU A 68 3.08 -0.78 -10.04
N LEU A 69 4.01 -1.50 -9.41
CA LEU A 69 3.75 -2.16 -8.12
C LEU A 69 3.81 -1.17 -6.95
N PHE A 70 4.67 -0.17 -7.04
CA PHE A 70 5.00 0.74 -5.94
C PHE A 70 4.41 2.15 -6.09
N GLN A 71 3.58 2.37 -7.12
CA GLN A 71 2.81 3.59 -7.30
C GLN A 71 1.58 3.62 -6.37
N ASP A 72 1.00 4.81 -6.20
CA ASP A 72 -0.27 4.98 -5.50
C ASP A 72 -1.40 4.29 -6.27
N SER A 73 -2.23 3.56 -5.53
CA SER A 73 -3.46 2.96 -6.04
C SER A 73 -4.66 3.56 -5.32
N SER A 74 -5.60 4.11 -6.08
CA SER A 74 -6.85 4.64 -5.56
C SER A 74 -7.70 3.54 -4.91
N VAL A 75 -8.44 3.91 -3.87
CA VAL A 75 -9.34 3.00 -3.16
C VAL A 75 -10.78 3.48 -3.21
N ILE A 76 -11.69 2.54 -3.05
CA ILE A 76 -13.12 2.77 -2.78
C ILE A 76 -13.44 2.27 -1.38
N MET A 77 -14.39 2.92 -0.72
CA MET A 77 -14.74 2.64 0.66
C MET A 77 -16.12 2.00 0.75
N LYS A 78 -16.27 1.04 1.66
CA LYS A 78 -17.56 0.46 2.02
C LYS A 78 -17.67 0.45 3.53
N LYS A 79 -18.78 0.97 4.04
CA LYS A 79 -19.15 0.87 5.45
C LYS A 79 -19.74 -0.50 5.74
N VAL A 80 -19.19 -1.22 6.71
CA VAL A 80 -19.66 -2.53 7.16
C VAL A 80 -19.72 -2.52 8.68
N ALA A 81 -20.93 -2.51 9.23
CA ALA A 81 -21.16 -2.31 10.67
C ALA A 81 -20.41 -1.04 11.17
N ASN A 82 -19.45 -1.19 12.08
CA ASN A 82 -18.67 -0.08 12.64
C ASN A 82 -17.28 0.06 11.99
N GLU A 83 -17.07 -0.53 10.81
CA GLU A 83 -15.79 -0.52 10.09
C GLU A 83 -15.91 0.16 8.72
N ASN A 84 -14.91 0.98 8.40
CA ASN A 84 -14.65 1.43 7.05
C ASN A 84 -13.69 0.44 6.38
N GLN A 85 -14.15 -0.19 5.29
CA GLN A 85 -13.36 -1.11 4.48
C GLN A 85 -12.96 -0.43 3.17
N TYR A 86 -11.69 -0.12 3.04
CA TYR A 86 -11.09 0.45 1.84
C TYR A 86 -10.52 -0.66 0.97
N LYS A 87 -10.96 -0.68 -0.29
CA LYS A 87 -10.55 -1.66 -1.29
C LYS A 87 -9.86 -1.00 -2.46
N GLN A 88 -8.77 -1.60 -2.92
CA GLN A 88 -8.06 -1.12 -4.10
C GLN A 88 -8.97 -1.22 -5.33
N MET A 89 -9.11 -0.11 -6.08
CA MET A 89 -10.01 -0.07 -7.25
C MET A 89 -9.54 -0.95 -8.41
N LYS A 90 -8.23 -0.99 -8.63
CA LYS A 90 -7.58 -1.77 -9.68
C LYS A 90 -6.54 -2.65 -9.03
N GLN A 91 -6.48 -3.92 -9.39
CA GLN A 91 -5.42 -4.83 -8.95
C GLN A 91 -4.03 -4.29 -9.31
N PHE A 92 -3.00 -4.72 -8.60
CA PHE A 92 -1.62 -4.38 -8.96
C PHE A 92 -1.33 -4.84 -10.40
N SER A 93 -0.77 -3.93 -11.20
CA SER A 93 -0.37 -4.22 -12.58
C SER A 93 1.12 -4.50 -12.60
N SER A 94 1.53 -5.61 -11.98
CA SER A 94 2.94 -5.98 -11.85
C SER A 94 3.20 -7.39 -12.36
N LYS A 95 4.39 -7.58 -12.96
CA LYS A 95 4.91 -8.91 -13.33
C LYS A 95 5.76 -9.52 -12.22
N ALA A 96 6.03 -8.77 -11.15
CA ALA A 96 6.78 -9.28 -10.01
C ALA A 96 5.98 -10.36 -9.30
N THR A 97 6.61 -11.52 -9.12
CA THR A 97 6.01 -12.62 -8.36
C THR A 97 6.35 -12.46 -6.88
N VAL A 98 5.48 -12.96 -6.01
CA VAL A 98 5.68 -12.95 -4.56
C VAL A 98 6.95 -13.70 -4.18
N GLU A 99 7.25 -14.81 -4.86
CA GLU A 99 8.47 -15.60 -4.67
C GLU A 99 9.72 -14.79 -5.03
N SER A 100 9.71 -14.09 -6.16
CA SER A 100 10.82 -13.20 -6.53
C SER A 100 11.02 -12.07 -5.53
N LEU A 101 9.93 -11.52 -4.98
CA LEU A 101 10.01 -10.50 -3.93
C LEU A 101 10.58 -11.07 -2.63
N ILE A 102 10.16 -12.27 -2.23
CA ILE A 102 10.72 -13.00 -1.08
C ILE A 102 12.24 -13.15 -1.24
N ASP A 103 12.70 -13.63 -2.39
CA ASP A 103 14.13 -13.85 -2.65
C ASP A 103 14.93 -12.54 -2.53
N VAL A 104 14.45 -11.46 -3.14
CA VAL A 104 15.12 -10.14 -3.08
C VAL A 104 15.10 -9.57 -1.67
N MET A 105 13.97 -9.66 -0.96
CA MET A 105 13.82 -9.13 0.39
C MET A 105 14.65 -9.90 1.41
N GLU A 106 14.69 -11.23 1.31
CA GLU A 106 15.47 -12.09 2.20
C GLU A 106 16.97 -11.89 1.97
N LYS A 107 17.41 -11.87 0.71
CA LYS A 107 18.82 -11.66 0.35
C LYS A 107 19.36 -10.31 0.80
N ASN A 108 18.55 -9.25 0.74
CA ASN A 108 18.99 -7.88 1.02
C ASN A 108 18.46 -7.35 2.36
N ASN A 109 17.84 -8.19 3.19
CA ASN A 109 17.26 -7.81 4.49
C ASN A 109 16.31 -6.59 4.39
N LEU A 110 15.34 -6.69 3.48
CA LEU A 110 14.33 -5.65 3.22
C LEU A 110 12.96 -6.06 3.77
N VAL A 111 12.08 -5.06 3.92
CA VAL A 111 10.66 -5.23 4.22
C VAL A 111 9.82 -4.41 3.25
N LEU A 112 8.55 -4.78 3.07
CA LEU A 112 7.59 -3.97 2.33
C LEU A 112 6.83 -3.11 3.33
N ARG A 113 6.87 -1.79 3.13
CA ARG A 113 6.02 -0.85 3.84
C ARG A 113 4.70 -0.72 3.08
N CYS A 114 3.62 -1.15 3.73
CA CYS A 114 2.26 -1.01 3.26
C CYS A 114 1.69 0.28 3.87
N ASN A 115 1.37 1.26 3.04
CA ASN A 115 0.82 2.54 3.46
C ASN A 115 -0.63 2.68 3.02
N PHE A 116 -1.45 3.23 3.90
CA PHE A 116 -2.73 3.84 3.58
C PHE A 116 -2.59 5.35 3.79
N ILE A 117 -2.72 6.08 2.70
CA ILE A 117 -2.46 7.51 2.59
C ILE A 117 -3.81 8.22 2.58
N ARG A 118 -4.02 9.10 3.57
CA ARG A 118 -5.20 9.93 3.68
C ARG A 118 -4.92 11.31 3.06
N PRO A 119 -5.89 11.90 2.34
CA PRO A 119 -5.80 13.28 1.89
C PRO A 119 -5.88 14.23 3.09
N GLY A 120 -5.24 15.39 2.97
CA GLY A 120 -5.31 16.46 3.97
C GLY A 120 -3.99 16.76 4.65
N PHE A 121 -3.78 18.03 4.98
CA PHE A 121 -2.51 18.54 5.50
C PHE A 121 -2.13 17.95 6.87
N ASN A 122 -3.10 17.78 7.76
CA ASN A 122 -2.93 17.22 9.11
C ASN A 122 -3.36 15.75 9.20
N ALA A 123 -3.67 15.11 8.07
CA ALA A 123 -4.12 13.74 8.05
C ALA A 123 -2.98 12.80 8.48
N ARG A 124 -3.34 11.75 9.22
CA ARG A 124 -2.40 10.76 9.74
C ARG A 124 -2.52 9.48 8.91
N ASN A 125 -1.47 9.17 8.17
CA ASN A 125 -1.38 7.95 7.38
C ASN A 125 -1.22 6.72 8.28
N SER A 126 -1.71 5.58 7.81
CA SER A 126 -1.49 4.30 8.48
C SER A 126 -0.41 3.53 7.74
N CYS A 127 0.53 2.96 8.48
CA CYS A 127 1.66 2.25 7.93
C CYS A 127 1.81 0.91 8.66
N GLN A 128 1.97 -0.16 7.89
CA GLN A 128 2.26 -1.49 8.40
C GLN A 128 3.42 -2.11 7.62
N MET A 129 4.21 -2.95 8.29
CA MET A 129 5.32 -3.65 7.66
C MET A 129 4.88 -5.06 7.29
N CYS A 130 5.14 -5.43 6.05
CA CYS A 130 5.05 -6.78 5.55
C CYS A 130 6.46 -7.37 5.44
N THR A 131 6.72 -8.36 6.27
CA THR A 131 7.99 -9.07 6.33
C THR A 131 8.03 -10.24 5.35
N VAL A 132 9.22 -10.79 5.13
CA VAL A 132 9.39 -12.04 4.37
C VAL A 132 8.56 -13.18 4.98
N GLY A 133 8.45 -13.23 6.31
CA GLY A 133 7.63 -14.21 7.01
C GLY A 133 6.14 -14.07 6.67
N ASP A 134 5.64 -12.84 6.55
CA ASP A 134 4.24 -12.58 6.18
C ASP A 134 3.95 -13.00 4.74
N LEU A 135 4.89 -12.73 3.81
CA LEU A 135 4.77 -13.19 2.42
C LEU A 135 4.82 -14.73 2.33
N LYS A 136 5.73 -15.39 3.05
CA LYS A 136 5.78 -16.86 3.12
C LYS A 136 4.49 -17.43 3.73
N SER A 137 3.95 -16.81 4.77
CA SER A 137 2.66 -17.19 5.36
C SER A 137 1.50 -16.99 4.38
N MET A 138 1.48 -15.89 3.62
CA MET A 138 0.49 -15.65 2.57
C MET A 138 0.44 -16.81 1.57
N LEU A 139 1.60 -17.31 1.13
CA LEU A 139 1.67 -18.43 0.18
C LEU A 139 1.17 -19.76 0.78
N GLN A 140 1.29 -19.93 2.10
CA GLN A 140 0.82 -21.12 2.82
C GLN A 140 -0.66 -21.07 3.19
N ASN A 141 -1.23 -19.87 3.32
CA ASN A 141 -2.64 -19.71 3.68
C ASN A 141 -3.57 -20.35 2.64
N PRO A 142 -4.75 -20.86 3.08
CA PRO A 142 -5.73 -21.41 2.17
C PRO A 142 -6.23 -20.34 1.20
N GLU A 143 -6.54 -20.76 -0.03
CA GLU A 143 -7.22 -19.91 -0.99
C GLU A 143 -8.67 -19.67 -0.55
N ASN A 144 -9.17 -18.46 -0.80
CA ASN A 144 -10.59 -18.17 -0.67
C ASN A 144 -11.39 -18.66 -1.90
N GLU A 145 -12.70 -18.43 -1.90
CA GLU A 145 -13.61 -18.79 -3.00
C GLU A 145 -13.20 -18.21 -4.37
N PHE A 146 -12.41 -17.14 -4.37
CA PHE A 146 -11.91 -16.45 -5.57
C PHE A 146 -10.49 -16.87 -5.96
N LYS A 147 -9.93 -17.92 -5.34
CA LYS A 147 -8.55 -18.39 -5.56
C LYS A 147 -7.48 -17.36 -5.19
N ILE A 148 -7.81 -16.50 -4.23
CA ILE A 148 -6.91 -15.46 -3.72
C ILE A 148 -6.39 -15.93 -2.36
N LYS A 149 -5.08 -15.80 -2.18
CA LYS A 149 -4.40 -15.96 -0.90
C LYS A 149 -4.16 -14.59 -0.30
N SER A 150 -4.40 -14.43 1.00
CA SER A 150 -4.21 -13.15 1.68
C SER A 150 -3.49 -13.32 3.00
N VAL A 151 -2.74 -12.30 3.42
CA VAL A 151 -2.16 -12.18 4.75
C VAL A 151 -2.69 -10.93 5.44
N LYS A 152 -3.07 -11.09 6.71
CA LYS A 152 -3.50 -10.00 7.57
C LYS A 152 -2.27 -9.36 8.20
N LEU A 153 -2.07 -8.08 7.96
CA LEU A 153 -1.06 -7.26 8.59
C LEU A 153 -1.74 -6.47 9.72
N ASN A 154 -1.23 -6.61 10.94
CA ASN A 154 -1.75 -5.88 12.09
C ASN A 154 -0.65 -5.58 13.11
N LEU A 155 -0.81 -4.48 13.84
CA LEU A 155 0.11 -4.10 14.92
C LEU A 155 -0.20 -4.89 16.21
N ASN A 156 -1.47 -5.21 16.46
CA ASN A 156 -1.93 -5.89 17.66
C ASN A 156 -2.26 -7.35 17.35
N LYS A 157 -1.34 -8.27 17.67
CA LYS A 157 -1.61 -9.71 17.67
C LYS A 157 -2.51 -10.03 18.88
N GLY A 158 -3.84 -9.93 18.73
CA GLY A 158 -4.78 -10.40 19.77
C GLY A 158 -6.08 -9.62 19.97
N GLU A 159 -6.27 -8.45 19.35
CA GLU A 159 -7.55 -7.72 19.44
C GLU A 159 -8.47 -8.05 18.25
N MET A 160 -9.76 -8.23 18.55
CA MET A 160 -10.80 -8.64 17.57
C MET A 160 -11.14 -7.51 16.57
N SER A 161 -11.00 -6.24 16.97
CA SER A 161 -11.27 -5.06 16.13
C SER A 161 -9.99 -4.25 15.91
N PRO A 162 -9.70 -3.80 14.67
CA PRO A 162 -8.48 -3.07 14.38
C PRO A 162 -8.60 -1.59 14.76
N LYS A 163 -8.44 -1.27 16.06
CA LYS A 163 -8.40 0.12 16.56
C LYS A 163 -7.40 0.99 15.80
N HIS A 164 -6.29 0.40 15.36
CA HIS A 164 -5.23 1.08 14.59
C HIS A 164 -5.23 0.75 13.09
N GLY A 165 -6.31 0.13 12.62
CA GLY A 165 -6.43 -0.38 11.26
C GLY A 165 -5.66 -1.69 11.01
N THR A 166 -6.05 -2.39 9.96
CA THR A 166 -5.48 -3.66 9.50
C THR A 166 -5.38 -3.61 7.99
N MET A 167 -4.24 -4.01 7.45
CA MET A 167 -4.06 -4.17 6.01
C MET A 167 -4.16 -5.64 5.61
N PHE A 168 -4.69 -5.89 4.43
CA PHE A 168 -4.76 -7.21 3.83
C PHE A 168 -4.02 -7.17 2.51
N LEU A 169 -2.86 -7.83 2.48
CA LEU A 169 -2.12 -8.02 1.25
C LEU A 169 -2.56 -9.33 0.62
N SER A 170 -2.90 -9.29 -0.67
CA SER A 170 -3.44 -10.43 -1.40
C SER A 170 -2.58 -10.80 -2.61
N ALA A 171 -2.58 -12.07 -2.97
CA ALA A 171 -1.92 -12.61 -4.14
C ALA A 171 -2.78 -13.67 -4.84
N VAL A 172 -2.59 -13.80 -6.15
CA VAL A 172 -3.30 -14.79 -6.99
C VAL A 172 -2.28 -15.65 -7.72
N LEU A 173 -2.59 -16.94 -7.91
CA LEU A 173 -1.74 -17.84 -8.69
C LEU A 173 -1.88 -17.53 -10.18
N ASP A 174 -0.77 -17.17 -10.82
CA ASP A 174 -0.70 -17.13 -12.28
C ASP A 174 -0.52 -18.54 -12.83
N ARG A 175 -1.56 -19.04 -13.51
CA ARG A 175 -1.59 -20.39 -14.08
C ARG A 175 -0.55 -20.60 -15.19
N GLY A 176 -0.11 -19.53 -15.84
CA GLY A 176 0.90 -19.64 -16.91
C GLY A 176 2.29 -19.92 -16.36
N THR A 177 2.66 -19.27 -15.26
CA THR A 177 4.00 -19.36 -14.65
C THR A 177 4.08 -20.28 -13.44
N GLY A 178 2.93 -20.63 -12.83
CA GLY A 178 2.85 -21.37 -11.58
C GLY A 178 3.32 -20.57 -10.36
N LYS A 179 3.48 -19.25 -10.51
CA LYS A 179 3.95 -18.34 -9.46
C LYS A 179 2.84 -17.38 -9.02
N HIS A 180 2.96 -16.82 -7.82
CA HIS A 180 1.93 -15.92 -7.30
C HIS A 180 2.23 -14.47 -7.67
N LEU A 181 1.24 -13.76 -8.19
CA LEU A 181 1.32 -12.32 -8.43
C LEU A 181 0.60 -11.58 -7.31
N LEU A 182 1.17 -10.45 -6.87
CA LEU A 182 0.46 -9.56 -5.94
C LEU A 182 -0.81 -9.02 -6.61
N TYR A 183 -1.91 -9.04 -5.87
CA TYR A 183 -3.25 -8.75 -6.36
C TYR A 183 -3.77 -7.41 -5.87
N SER A 184 -3.88 -7.22 -4.55
CA SER A 184 -4.39 -5.97 -3.96
C SER A 184 -3.84 -5.75 -2.56
N LEU A 185 -3.87 -4.49 -2.13
CA LEU A 185 -3.67 -4.07 -0.74
C LEU A 185 -4.96 -3.37 -0.27
N ASP A 186 -5.69 -4.03 0.61
CA ASP A 186 -6.92 -3.49 1.20
C ASP A 186 -6.65 -3.02 2.65
N TYR A 187 -7.46 -2.08 3.16
CA TYR A 187 -7.28 -1.50 4.49
C TYR A 187 -8.61 -1.38 5.22
N HIS A 188 -8.70 -1.92 6.43
CA HIS A 188 -9.90 -1.88 7.27
C HIS A 188 -9.60 -1.16 8.58
N ILE A 189 -10.50 -0.32 9.05
CA ILE A 189 -10.37 0.43 10.30
C ILE A 189 -11.74 0.73 10.90
N HIS A 190 -11.83 0.80 12.23
CA HIS A 190 -13.04 1.24 12.92
C HIS A 190 -13.41 2.69 12.56
N GLU A 191 -14.66 2.97 12.25
CA GLU A 191 -15.14 4.27 11.73
C GLU A 191 -14.75 5.45 12.63
N ASP A 192 -15.03 5.36 13.95
CA ASP A 192 -14.67 6.40 14.92
C ASP A 192 -13.17 6.71 14.99
N HIS A 193 -12.32 5.70 14.76
CA HIS A 193 -10.88 5.88 14.74
C HIS A 193 -10.43 6.50 13.42
N ASP A 194 -11.05 6.07 12.32
CA ASP A 194 -10.73 6.56 10.99
C ASP A 194 -11.04 8.05 10.85
N GLN A 195 -12.21 8.50 11.33
CA GLN A 195 -12.60 9.91 11.29
C GLN A 195 -11.57 10.82 11.99
N LYS A 196 -10.98 10.37 13.09
CA LYS A 196 -9.93 11.12 13.81
C LYS A 196 -8.62 11.23 13.02
N LEU A 197 -8.36 10.31 12.08
CA LEU A 197 -7.13 10.27 11.30
C LEU A 197 -7.19 11.13 10.04
N TYR A 198 -8.36 11.44 9.48
CA TYR A 198 -8.49 12.35 8.34
C TYR A 198 -8.27 13.83 8.71
N SER A 199 -8.08 14.13 10.00
CA SER A 199 -8.04 15.48 10.59
C SER A 199 -9.38 16.20 10.46
N ILE A 200 -9.97 16.49 11.61
CA ILE A 200 -11.13 17.36 11.76
C ILE A 200 -10.59 18.80 11.77
N HIS A 201 -11.11 19.66 10.90
CA HIS A 201 -11.22 21.08 11.20
C HIS A 201 -12.58 21.31 11.85
#